data_AF-A0A800IQ24-F1
#
_entry.id   AF-A0A800IQ24-F1
#
_cell.length_a   1.000
_cell.length_b   1.000
_cell.length_c   1.000
_cell.angle_alpha   90.00
_cell.angle_beta   90.00
_cell.angle_gamma   90.00
#
_symmetry.space_group_name_H-M   'P 1'
#
loop_
_entity.id
_entity.type
_entity.pdbx_description
1 polymer ?
#
loop_
_entity_poly.entity_id
_entity_poly.type
_entity_poly.pdbx_seq_one_letter_code
_entity_poly.pdbx_strand_id
1 'polypeptide(L)'
;MRNFCGHVLPEGMEKNQPFDAPILTPSTKAEKGGHDESVSSDEIIKRGLVDERIYREMERIALALYRFGNQKVAEDNLILVDTKYEFGLFDNELMLIDEIHTPDSSRFWIKETYDGLFSQGEEPPISFSLFWKRAASLPKTWRLECTARNPSSVFFRPPDRVS
;
A
#
# COMPACT_ATOMS: atom_id res chain seq x y z
N MET A 1 21.39 -8.16 -7.88
CA MET A 1 20.70 -6.88 -7.57
C MET A 1 19.28 -6.88 -8.16
N ARG A 2 18.25 -6.92 -7.30
CA ARG A 2 16.84 -6.78 -7.72
C ARG A 2 16.45 -5.30 -7.60
N ASN A 3 15.97 -4.70 -8.69
CA ASN A 3 15.42 -3.34 -8.68
C ASN A 3 13.90 -3.43 -8.82
N PHE A 4 13.16 -2.88 -7.86
CA PHE A 4 11.70 -2.87 -7.86
C PHE A 4 11.19 -1.44 -7.73
N CYS A 5 10.50 -0.92 -8.75
CA CYS A 5 9.99 0.45 -8.80
C CYS A 5 11.06 1.55 -8.54
N GLY A 6 12.33 1.30 -8.88
CA GLY A 6 13.44 2.23 -8.59
C GLY A 6 14.13 1.99 -7.25
N HIS A 7 13.60 1.09 -6.41
CA HIS A 7 14.24 0.67 -5.16
C HIS A 7 15.19 -0.49 -5.40
N VAL A 8 16.45 -0.30 -5.04
CA VAL A 8 17.45 -1.37 -5.00
C VAL A 8 17.22 -2.20 -3.75
N LEU A 9 16.82 -3.45 -3.92
CA LEU A 9 16.65 -4.38 -2.81
C LEU A 9 17.99 -5.04 -2.45
N PRO A 10 18.30 -5.18 -1.15
CA PRO A 10 19.46 -5.94 -0.68
C PRO A 10 19.54 -7.35 -1.31
N GLU A 11 20.75 -7.82 -1.57
CA GLU A 11 20.93 -9.20 -2.05
C GLU A 11 20.66 -10.21 -0.94
N GLY A 12 20.11 -11.37 -1.34
CA GLY A 12 19.80 -12.44 -0.41
C GLY A 12 18.51 -12.26 0.41
N MET A 13 17.70 -11.23 0.13
CA MET A 13 16.40 -11.10 0.79
C MET A 13 15.49 -12.30 0.49
N GLU A 14 14.83 -12.78 1.54
CA GLU A 14 13.88 -13.89 1.48
C GLU A 14 12.45 -13.38 1.24
N LYS A 15 11.60 -14.23 0.68
CA LYS A 15 10.19 -13.91 0.48
C LYS A 15 9.52 -13.66 1.84
N ASN A 16 8.63 -12.67 1.92
CA ASN A 16 7.93 -12.23 3.12
C ASN A 16 8.83 -11.59 4.20
N GLN A 17 10.13 -11.38 3.93
CA GLN A 17 11.03 -10.68 4.83
C GLN A 17 10.63 -9.20 4.94
N PRO A 18 10.60 -8.61 6.14
CA PRO A 18 10.33 -7.19 6.31
C PRO A 18 11.46 -6.33 5.73
N PHE A 19 11.09 -5.21 5.13
CA PHE A 19 11.99 -4.12 4.80
C PHE A 19 12.33 -3.30 6.06
N ASP A 20 13.50 -2.67 6.06
CA ASP A 20 13.92 -1.75 7.12
C ASP A 20 12.98 -0.52 7.22
N ALA A 21 12.43 -0.12 6.08
CA ALA A 21 11.42 0.92 5.97
C ALA A 21 10.45 0.57 4.83
N PRO A 22 9.16 0.95 4.94
CA PRO A 22 8.21 0.78 3.84
C PRO A 22 8.72 1.53 2.60
N ILE A 23 8.74 0.84 1.47
CA ILE A 23 9.07 1.41 0.17
C ILE A 23 7.80 1.87 -0.53
N LEU A 24 7.86 2.77 -1.49
CA LEU A 24 6.69 3.13 -2.31
C LEU A 24 6.82 2.45 -3.66
N THR A 25 5.79 1.73 -4.08
CA THR A 25 5.79 1.05 -5.37
C THR A 25 4.62 1.62 -6.17
N PRO A 26 4.81 2.81 -6.78
CA PRO A 26 3.73 3.49 -7.43
C PRO A 26 3.42 2.80 -8.77
N SER A 27 2.14 2.82 -9.14
CA SER A 27 1.69 2.31 -10.43
C SER A 27 0.78 3.30 -11.11
N THR A 28 0.75 3.23 -12.44
CA THR A 28 -0.15 4.03 -13.26
C THR A 28 -1.25 3.14 -13.82
N LYS A 29 -2.49 3.65 -13.84
CA LYS A 29 -3.61 2.95 -14.47
C LYS A 29 -3.40 2.93 -15.97
N ALA A 30 -3.41 1.76 -16.60
CA ALA A 30 -3.46 1.67 -18.05
C ALA A 30 -4.84 2.15 -18.57
N GLU A 31 -4.88 2.71 -19.78
CA GLU A 31 -6.14 2.96 -20.46
C GLU A 31 -6.94 1.64 -20.66
N LYS A 32 -8.27 1.77 -20.82
CA LYS A 32 -9.26 0.67 -20.79
C LYS A 32 -8.73 -0.64 -21.41
N GLY A 33 -8.41 -1.62 -20.57
CA GLY A 33 -8.06 -2.99 -20.95
C GLY A 33 -6.60 -3.40 -20.71
N GLY A 34 -5.72 -2.48 -20.29
CA GLY A 34 -4.33 -2.81 -19.93
C GLY A 34 -4.14 -3.20 -18.46
N HIS A 35 -2.98 -3.79 -18.15
CA HIS A 35 -2.52 -4.05 -16.78
C HIS A 35 -1.86 -2.80 -16.18
N ASP A 36 -1.99 -2.59 -14.86
CA ASP A 36 -1.28 -1.52 -14.15
C ASP A 36 0.23 -1.70 -14.31
N GLU A 37 0.91 -0.64 -14.76
CA GLU A 37 2.38 -0.63 -14.89
C GLU A 37 2.99 -0.13 -13.59
N SER A 38 3.94 -0.88 -13.04
CA SER A 38 4.78 -0.43 -11.93
C SER A 38 5.84 0.53 -12.46
N VAL A 39 5.83 1.77 -11.96
CA VAL A 39 6.70 2.86 -12.45
C VAL A 39 7.51 3.39 -11.26
N SER A 40 8.72 3.90 -11.47
CA SER A 40 9.46 4.54 -10.37
C SER A 40 8.95 5.97 -10.12
N SER A 41 9.14 6.48 -8.91
CA SER A 41 8.86 7.89 -8.57
C SER A 41 9.49 8.86 -9.57
N ASP A 42 10.77 8.65 -9.89
CA ASP A 42 11.51 9.52 -10.82
C ASP A 42 10.91 9.48 -12.23
N GLU A 43 10.46 8.32 -12.68
CA GLU A 43 9.88 8.17 -14.01
C GLU A 43 8.48 8.82 -14.08
N ILE A 44 7.68 8.78 -13.01
CA ILE A 44 6.39 9.49 -12.92
C ILE A 44 6.59 11.00 -13.05
N ILE A 45 7.57 11.55 -12.31
CA ILE A 45 7.91 12.97 -12.35
C ILE A 45 8.46 13.35 -13.73
N LYS A 46 9.37 12.54 -14.29
CA LYS A 46 9.99 12.79 -15.59
C LYS A 46 9.00 12.74 -16.75
N ARG A 47 8.01 11.86 -16.69
CA ARG A 47 6.91 11.78 -17.67
C ARG A 47 5.91 12.93 -17.52
N GLY A 48 6.00 13.74 -16.46
CA GLY A 48 5.08 14.85 -16.21
C GLY A 48 3.65 14.40 -15.94
N LEU A 49 3.47 13.17 -15.43
CA LEU A 49 2.14 12.62 -15.13
C LEU A 49 1.47 13.34 -13.96
N VAL A 50 2.29 13.81 -13.00
CA VAL A 50 1.89 14.59 -11.83
C VAL A 50 2.98 15.63 -11.58
N ASP A 51 2.59 16.83 -11.12
CA ASP A 51 3.53 17.85 -10.67
C ASP A 51 4.41 17.32 -9.51
N GLU A 52 5.71 17.61 -9.53
CA GLU A 52 6.65 17.08 -8.53
C GLU A 52 6.23 17.44 -7.10
N ARG A 53 5.77 18.68 -6.86
CA ARG A 53 5.36 19.10 -5.52
C ARG A 53 4.16 18.29 -5.03
N ILE A 54 3.18 18.07 -5.90
CA ILE A 54 2.01 17.25 -5.58
C ILE A 54 2.43 15.80 -5.34
N TYR A 55 3.31 15.26 -6.17
CA TYR A 55 3.81 13.89 -6.04
C TYR A 55 4.52 13.66 -4.69
N ARG A 56 5.41 14.57 -4.29
CA ARG A 56 6.09 14.51 -2.97
C ARG A 56 5.10 14.55 -1.81
N GLU A 57 4.03 15.33 -1.94
CA GLU A 57 2.98 15.38 -0.92
C GLU A 57 2.18 14.08 -0.86
N MET A 58 1.90 13.45 -2.01
CA MET A 58 1.29 12.12 -2.08
C MET A 58 2.18 11.06 -1.41
N GLU A 59 3.49 11.04 -1.69
CA GLU A 59 4.45 10.14 -1.06
C GLU A 59 4.43 10.29 0.48
N ARG A 60 4.46 11.54 0.96
CA ARG A 60 4.44 11.87 2.39
C ARG A 60 3.16 11.36 3.07
N ILE A 61 2.01 11.60 2.45
CA ILE A 61 0.71 11.20 2.98
C ILE A 61 0.56 9.67 2.95
N ALA A 62 0.89 9.01 1.83
CA ALA A 62 0.81 7.56 1.70
C ALA A 62 1.63 6.83 2.77
N LEU A 63 2.88 7.27 3.00
CA LEU A 63 3.73 6.69 4.03
C LEU A 63 3.22 6.98 5.45
N ALA A 64 2.64 8.16 5.69
CA ALA A 64 2.05 8.50 6.98
C ALA A 64 0.82 7.64 7.29
N LEU A 65 -0.08 7.48 6.32
CA LEU A 65 -1.25 6.60 6.42
C LEU A 65 -0.83 5.16 6.64
N TYR A 66 0.22 4.69 5.94
CA TYR A 66 0.69 3.32 6.08
C TYR A 66 1.25 3.04 7.48
N ARG A 67 2.06 3.96 8.02
CA ARG A 67 2.54 3.86 9.40
C ARG A 67 1.40 3.85 10.41
N PHE A 68 0.42 4.72 10.21
CA PHE A 68 -0.77 4.78 11.06
C PHE A 68 -1.59 3.47 11.00
N GLY A 69 -1.83 2.94 9.80
CA GLY A 69 -2.52 1.67 9.61
C GLY A 69 -1.79 0.51 10.28
N ASN A 70 -0.48 0.42 10.11
CA ASN A 70 0.36 -0.58 10.78
C ASN A 70 0.28 -0.49 12.32
N GLN A 71 0.35 0.72 12.87
CA GLN A 71 0.21 0.92 14.33
C GLN A 71 -1.16 0.45 14.82
N LYS A 72 -2.22 0.74 14.08
CA LYS A 72 -3.59 0.40 14.45
C LYS A 72 -3.85 -1.10 14.40
N VAL A 73 -3.50 -1.77 13.30
CA VAL A 73 -3.79 -3.20 13.14
C VAL A 73 -2.92 -4.07 14.05
N ALA A 74 -1.76 -3.54 14.49
CA ALA A 74 -0.92 -4.20 15.48
C ALA A 74 -1.61 -4.33 16.85
N GLU A 75 -2.55 -3.44 17.20
CA GLU A 75 -3.38 -3.53 18.41
C GLU A 75 -4.27 -4.80 18.38
N ASP A 76 -4.65 -5.26 17.18
CA ASP A 76 -5.50 -6.45 16.96
C ASP A 76 -4.71 -7.71 16.56
N ASN A 77 -3.39 -7.72 16.80
CA ASN A 77 -2.50 -8.83 16.45
C ASN A 77 -2.51 -9.15 14.93
N LEU A 78 -2.53 -8.09 14.11
CA LEU A 78 -2.42 -8.16 12.65
C LEU A 78 -1.17 -7.44 12.15
N ILE A 79 -0.75 -7.78 10.93
CA ILE A 79 0.29 -7.10 10.15
C ILE A 79 -0.37 -6.56 8.88
N LEU A 80 -0.21 -5.27 8.60
CA LEU A 80 -0.60 -4.68 7.33
C LEU A 80 0.58 -4.81 6.36
N VAL A 81 0.48 -5.76 5.43
CA VAL A 81 1.59 -6.15 4.54
C VAL A 81 1.78 -5.09 3.46
N ASP A 82 0.69 -4.73 2.79
CA ASP A 82 0.63 -3.60 1.86
C ASP A 82 -0.82 -3.13 1.76
N THR A 83 -0.96 -1.96 1.17
CA THR A 83 -2.23 -1.33 0.89
C THR A 83 -2.11 -0.50 -0.37
N LYS A 84 -3.21 -0.23 -1.06
CA LYS A 84 -3.25 0.63 -2.24
C LYS A 84 -3.97 1.93 -1.88
N TYR A 85 -3.30 3.07 -2.05
CA TYR A 85 -3.93 4.38 -1.93
C TYR A 85 -4.19 4.99 -3.29
N GLU A 86 -5.37 5.59 -3.45
CA GLU A 86 -5.74 6.37 -4.63
C GLU A 86 -5.82 7.85 -4.25
N PHE A 87 -5.24 8.71 -5.08
CA PHE A 87 -5.34 10.14 -4.90
C PHE A 87 -5.98 10.79 -6.12
N GLY A 88 -6.73 11.86 -5.87
CA GLY A 88 -7.30 12.73 -6.90
C GLY A 88 -6.95 14.18 -6.62
N LEU A 89 -7.11 15.01 -7.65
CA LEU A 89 -7.04 16.47 -7.51
C LEU A 89 -8.43 17.05 -7.72
N PHE A 90 -8.87 17.90 -6.79
CA PHE A 90 -10.10 18.66 -6.90
C PHE A 90 -9.79 20.11 -6.53
N ASP A 91 -10.07 21.06 -7.43
CA ASP A 91 -9.71 22.48 -7.27
C ASP A 91 -8.24 22.70 -6.87
N ASN A 92 -7.31 21.94 -7.46
CA ASN A 92 -5.88 21.91 -7.16
C ASN A 92 -5.52 21.45 -5.73
N GLU A 93 -6.47 20.94 -4.97
CA GLU A 93 -6.23 20.31 -3.68
C GLU A 93 -6.09 18.79 -3.83
N LEU A 94 -5.10 18.23 -3.14
CA LEU A 94 -4.86 16.80 -3.11
C LEU A 94 -5.86 16.13 -2.17
N MET A 95 -6.63 15.20 -2.71
CA MET A 95 -7.59 14.41 -1.95
C MET A 95 -7.25 12.94 -2.01
N LEU A 96 -7.37 12.27 -0.88
CA LEU A 96 -7.42 10.82 -0.83
C LEU A 96 -8.80 10.36 -1.31
N ILE A 97 -8.81 9.44 -2.25
CA ILE A 97 -10.03 8.91 -2.86
C ILE A 97 -10.04 7.39 -2.68
N ASP A 98 -11.20 6.79 -2.91
CA ASP A 98 -11.42 5.35 -2.70
C ASP A 98 -11.31 4.91 -1.23
N GLU A 99 -11.38 3.60 -0.99
CA GLU A 99 -11.30 2.99 0.32
C GLU A 99 -9.87 2.80 0.84
N ILE A 100 -9.73 2.71 2.17
CA ILE A 100 -8.44 2.69 2.87
C ILE A 100 -8.43 1.56 3.90
N HIS A 101 -7.35 0.79 3.94
CA HIS A 101 -7.13 -0.29 4.94
C HIS A 101 -8.28 -1.29 5.03
N THR A 102 -8.94 -1.52 3.90
CA THR A 102 -9.94 -2.57 3.70
C THR A 102 -9.29 -3.85 3.18
N PRO A 103 -9.96 -5.00 3.26
CA PRO A 103 -9.44 -6.24 2.69
C PRO A 103 -9.29 -6.24 1.17
N ASP A 104 -9.99 -5.38 0.45
CA ASP A 104 -9.89 -5.29 -1.01
C ASP A 104 -8.74 -4.37 -1.43
N SER A 105 -8.50 -3.28 -0.69
CA SER A 105 -7.34 -2.41 -0.89
C SER A 105 -6.03 -2.93 -0.27
N SER A 106 -6.08 -3.89 0.67
CA SER A 106 -4.95 -4.20 1.56
C SER A 106 -4.81 -5.68 1.90
N ARG A 107 -3.55 -6.11 2.12
CA ARG A 107 -3.22 -7.47 2.58
C ARG A 107 -2.92 -7.48 4.07
N PHE A 108 -3.55 -8.39 4.79
CA PHE A 108 -3.36 -8.58 6.24
C PHE A 108 -2.92 -9.99 6.59
N TRP A 109 -1.96 -10.09 7.49
CA TRP A 109 -1.52 -11.34 8.12
C TRP A 109 -1.76 -11.33 9.62
N ILE A 110 -1.77 -12.52 10.22
CA ILE A 110 -1.84 -12.68 11.68
C ILE A 110 -0.41 -12.60 12.23
N LYS A 111 -0.16 -11.65 13.14
CA LYS A 111 1.19 -11.38 13.64
C LYS A 111 1.76 -12.57 14.41
N GLU A 112 0.97 -13.19 15.28
CA GLU A 112 1.37 -14.38 16.05
C GLU A 112 1.85 -15.57 15.20
N THR A 113 1.33 -15.74 13.97
CA THR A 113 1.71 -16.88 13.11
C THR A 113 2.90 -16.57 12.20
N TYR A 114 3.22 -15.28 12.02
CA TYR A 114 4.15 -14.82 10.99
C TYR A 114 5.57 -15.40 11.20
N ASP A 115 6.17 -15.23 12.38
CA ASP A 115 7.56 -15.64 12.61
C ASP A 115 7.76 -17.14 12.40
N GLY A 116 6.79 -17.96 12.82
CA GLY A 116 6.82 -19.41 12.64
C GLY A 116 6.75 -19.81 11.17
N LEU A 117 5.79 -19.26 10.42
CA LEU A 117 5.63 -19.56 8.99
C LEU A 117 6.81 -19.05 8.16
N PHE A 118 7.31 -17.85 8.47
CA PHE A 118 8.50 -17.29 7.82
C PHE A 118 9.73 -18.19 8.01
N SER A 119 9.98 -18.67 9.23
CA SER A 119 11.10 -19.59 9.51
C SER A 119 11.03 -20.93 8.78
N GLN A 120 9.82 -21.35 8.38
CA GLN A 120 9.56 -22.59 7.65
C GLN A 120 9.52 -22.38 6.13
N GLY A 121 9.64 -21.13 5.66
CA GLY A 121 9.46 -20.77 4.26
C GLY A 121 8.00 -20.93 3.78
N GLU A 122 7.04 -20.95 4.70
CA GLU A 122 5.62 -21.07 4.42
C GLU A 122 4.96 -19.70 4.20
N GLU A 123 3.92 -19.67 3.38
CA GLU A 123 3.17 -18.45 3.10
C GLU A 123 2.20 -18.13 4.25
N PRO A 124 2.29 -16.93 4.87
CA PRO A 124 1.30 -16.51 5.84
C PRO A 124 -0.08 -16.44 5.18
N PRO A 125 -1.12 -17.04 5.77
CA PRO A 125 -2.45 -17.04 5.17
C PRO A 125 -2.98 -15.61 5.09
N ILE A 126 -3.38 -15.19 3.87
CA ILE A 126 -4.11 -13.93 3.67
C ILE A 126 -5.46 -14.08 4.37
N SER A 127 -5.66 -13.38 5.46
CA SER A 127 -6.83 -13.59 6.28
C SER A 127 -7.96 -12.63 5.97
N PHE A 128 -8.68 -12.88 4.86
CA PHE A 128 -9.96 -12.20 4.61
C PHE A 128 -10.98 -12.50 5.72
N SER A 129 -11.04 -13.76 6.17
CA SER A 129 -12.07 -14.22 7.09
C SER A 129 -11.80 -13.88 8.57
N LEU A 130 -10.55 -13.88 9.05
CA LEU A 130 -10.27 -13.38 10.41
C LEU A 130 -10.22 -11.86 10.47
N PHE A 131 -9.85 -11.16 9.38
CA PHE A 131 -10.04 -9.72 9.31
C PHE A 131 -11.50 -9.38 9.60
N TRP A 132 -12.49 -9.99 8.94
CA TRP A 132 -13.90 -9.70 9.26
C TRP A 132 -14.31 -10.08 10.69
N LYS A 133 -13.80 -11.19 11.25
CA LYS A 133 -14.11 -11.58 12.64
C LYS A 133 -13.53 -10.62 13.69
N ARG A 134 -12.34 -10.05 13.47
CA ARG A 134 -11.68 -9.10 14.38
C ARG A 134 -11.99 -7.63 14.05
N ALA A 135 -12.14 -7.28 12.78
CA ALA A 135 -12.56 -5.95 12.31
C ALA A 135 -14.06 -5.68 12.53
N ALA A 136 -14.90 -6.70 12.70
CA ALA A 136 -16.26 -6.49 13.20
C ALA A 136 -16.30 -5.86 14.61
N SER A 137 -15.20 -5.94 15.38
CA SER A 137 -15.01 -5.18 16.62
C SER A 137 -14.34 -3.81 16.45
N LEU A 138 -13.83 -3.47 15.26
CA LEU A 138 -13.34 -2.13 14.97
C LEU A 138 -14.53 -1.18 14.72
N PRO A 139 -14.48 0.07 15.20
CA PRO A 139 -15.60 1.00 15.06
C PRO A 139 -15.95 1.26 13.59
N LYS A 140 -17.24 1.35 13.26
CA LYS A 140 -17.76 1.51 11.88
C LYS A 140 -17.29 2.78 11.12
N THR A 141 -16.48 3.62 11.75
CA THR A 141 -15.99 4.91 11.23
C THR A 141 -14.85 4.79 10.20
N TRP A 142 -14.33 3.58 9.94
CA TRP A 142 -13.19 3.36 9.05
C TRP A 142 -13.52 3.27 7.55
N ARG A 143 -14.80 3.40 7.16
CA ARG A 143 -15.21 3.44 5.75
C ARG A 143 -15.32 4.89 5.30
N LEU A 144 -14.23 5.46 4.80
CA LEU A 144 -14.25 6.74 4.08
C LEU A 144 -14.56 6.45 2.61
N GLU A 145 -15.79 6.73 2.19
CA GLU A 145 -16.15 6.75 0.76
C GLU A 145 -15.95 8.18 0.24
N CYS A 146 -14.78 8.45 -0.34
CA CYS A 146 -14.50 9.72 -1.01
C CYS A 146 -14.75 9.59 -2.51
N THR A 147 -15.85 10.16 -2.99
CA THR A 147 -16.22 10.18 -4.42
C THR A 147 -15.73 11.46 -5.10
N ALA A 148 -14.50 11.46 -5.60
CA ALA A 148 -14.00 12.54 -6.47
C ALA A 148 -14.12 12.16 -7.95
N ARG A 149 -14.66 13.08 -8.77
CA ARG A 149 -14.83 12.90 -10.23
C ARG A 149 -13.73 13.62 -11.01
N ASN A 150 -12.48 13.20 -10.86
CA ASN A 150 -11.42 13.30 -11.88
C ASN A 150 -10.07 12.81 -11.30
N PRO A 151 -9.70 11.53 -11.50
CA PRO A 151 -8.43 11.02 -10.98
C PRO A 151 -7.31 11.14 -12.02
N SER A 152 -6.27 11.91 -11.68
CA SER A 152 -4.91 11.56 -12.09
C SER A 152 -4.53 10.31 -11.29
N SER A 153 -4.75 9.11 -11.84
CA SER A 153 -4.69 7.86 -11.06
C SER A 153 -3.25 7.34 -10.93
N VAL A 154 -2.52 7.90 -9.96
CA VAL A 154 -1.30 7.30 -9.42
C VAL A 154 -1.67 6.54 -8.16
N PHE A 155 -1.43 5.24 -8.16
CA PHE A 155 -1.65 4.39 -7.00
C PHE A 155 -0.36 4.29 -6.22
N PHE A 156 -0.44 4.31 -4.89
CA PHE A 156 0.70 3.97 -4.05
C PHE A 156 0.44 2.66 -3.37
N ARG A 157 1.32 1.69 -3.60
CA ARG A 157 1.41 0.51 -2.75
C ARG A 157 2.69 0.56 -1.94
N PRO A 158 2.62 0.80 -0.62
CA PRO A 158 3.78 0.59 0.22
C PRO A 158 3.81 -0.84 0.76
N PRO A 159 4.64 -1.75 0.21
CA PRO A 159 4.90 -3.02 0.87
C PRO A 159 5.84 -2.81 2.05
N ASP A 160 5.55 -3.48 3.17
CA ASP A 160 6.51 -3.70 4.25
C ASP A 160 7.40 -4.90 4.00
N ARG A 161 7.07 -5.79 3.05
CA ARG A 161 7.73 -7.09 2.88
C ARG A 161 7.95 -7.47 1.42
N VAL A 162 8.96 -8.31 1.21
CA VAL A 162 9.32 -8.87 -0.10
C VAL A 162 8.22 -9.81 -0.60
N SER A 163 7.73 -9.59 -1.82
CA SER A 163 6.73 -10.43 -2.49
C SER A 163 7.33 -11.59 -3.28
#